data_AF-A0A6C8Y2K8-F1
#
_entry.id   AF-A0A6C8Y2K8-F1
#
_cell.length_a   1.000
_cell.length_b   1.000
_cell.length_c   1.000
_cell.angle_alpha   90.00
_cell.angle_beta   90.00
_cell.angle_gamma   90.00
#
_symmetry.space_group_name_H-M   'P 1'
#
loop_
_entity.id
_entity.type
_entity.pdbx_description
1 polymer ?
#
loop_
_entity_poly.entity_id
_entity_poly.type
_entity_poly.pdbx_seq_one_letter_code
_entity_poly.pdbx_strand_id
1 'polypeptide(L)'
;MTDKKTPSLSEYESFVLTSLYRQTEEESGCPLSVKAREHIREEFLASRGKAELKTRPYHRRYTGSDTAPTFQWKPAGPMRPIRKVEK
;
A
#
# COMPACT_ATOMS: atom_id res chain seq x y z
N MET A 1 5.40 20.42 -32.60
CA MET A 1 4.98 20.33 -31.19
C MET A 1 4.54 18.90 -30.96
N THR A 2 5.26 18.14 -30.14
CA THR A 2 4.86 16.75 -29.86
C THR A 2 3.73 16.78 -28.85
N ASP A 3 2.51 16.52 -29.30
CA ASP A 3 1.35 16.28 -28.44
C ASP A 3 1.64 15.07 -27.56
N LYS A 4 2.22 15.32 -26.39
CA LYS A 4 2.40 14.30 -25.36
C LYS A 4 1.03 13.98 -24.81
N LYS A 5 0.34 13.04 -25.48
CA LYS A 5 -0.87 12.40 -24.95
C LYS A 5 -0.60 12.05 -23.49
N THR A 6 -1.31 12.70 -22.57
CA THR A 6 -1.20 12.37 -21.16
C THR A 6 -1.48 10.87 -21.02
N PRO A 7 -0.62 10.11 -20.33
CA PRO A 7 -0.84 8.69 -20.15
C PRO A 7 -2.24 8.47 -19.58
N SER A 8 -3.02 7.59 -20.22
CA SER A 8 -4.35 7.26 -19.72
C SER A 8 -4.20 6.61 -18.35
N LEU A 9 -4.81 7.23 -17.35
CA LEU A 9 -4.82 6.72 -15.99
C LEU A 9 -5.82 5.56 -15.89
N SER A 10 -5.45 4.52 -15.17
CA SER A 10 -6.40 3.49 -14.74
C SER A 10 -7.45 4.10 -13.79
N GLU A 11 -8.58 3.41 -13.62
CA GLU A 11 -9.63 3.80 -12.66
C GLU A 11 -9.06 3.92 -11.24
N TYR A 12 -8.24 2.96 -10.81
CA TYR A 12 -7.57 3.00 -9.52
C TYR A 12 -6.60 4.19 -9.40
N GLU A 13 -5.80 4.45 -10.43
CA GLU A 13 -4.86 5.58 -10.42
C GLU A 13 -5.60 6.93 -10.34
N SER A 14 -6.75 7.03 -11.02
CA SER A 14 -7.62 8.20 -10.95
C SER A 14 -8.18 8.39 -9.54
N PHE A 15 -8.61 7.30 -8.89
CA PHE A 15 -9.08 7.31 -7.50
C PHE A 15 -7.98 7.71 -6.50
N VAL A 16 -6.75 7.24 -6.70
CA VAL A 16 -5.61 7.62 -5.84
C VAL A 16 -5.31 9.11 -6.00
N LEU A 17 -5.27 9.62 -7.24
CA LEU A 17 -5.03 11.04 -7.50
C LEU A 17 -6.11 11.95 -6.89
N THR A 18 -7.39 11.58 -7.01
CA THR A 18 -8.47 12.36 -6.38
C THR A 18 -8.38 12.35 -4.86
N SER A 19 -7.99 11.22 -4.27
CA SER A 19 -7.75 11.12 -2.83
C SER A 19 -6.60 12.01 -2.36
N LEU A 20 -5.50 12.07 -3.13
CA LEU A 20 -4.36 12.96 -2.84
C LEU A 20 -4.74 14.44 -2.91
N TYR A 21 -5.56 14.84 -3.89
CA TYR A 21 -6.06 16.21 -3.95
C TYR A 21 -6.92 16.56 -2.73
N ARG A 22 -7.83 15.66 -2.33
CA ARG A 22 -8.67 15.90 -1.16
C ARG A 22 -7.83 16.02 0.11
N GLN A 23 -6.86 15.13 0.29
CA GLN A 23 -5.97 15.15 1.46
C GLN A 23 -5.16 16.46 1.53
N THR A 24 -4.62 16.91 0.40
CA THR A 24 -3.82 18.16 0.37
C THR A 24 -4.69 19.41 0.59
N GLU A 25 -5.95 19.40 0.15
CA GLU A 25 -6.95 20.43 0.51
C GLU A 25 -7.28 20.42 2.01
N GLU A 26 -7.47 19.25 2.61
CA GLU A 26 -7.72 19.11 4.05
C GLU A 26 -6.53 19.59 4.90
N GLU A 27 -5.30 19.26 4.49
CA GLU A 27 -4.07 19.66 5.21
C GLU A 27 -3.77 21.15 5.10
N SER A 28 -4.01 21.74 3.92
CA SER A 28 -3.77 23.17 3.69
C SER A 28 -4.93 24.05 4.16
N GLY A 29 -6.11 23.47 4.39
CA GLY A 29 -7.34 24.18 4.75
C GLY A 29 -7.84 25.12 3.63
N CYS A 30 -7.32 25.00 2.41
CA CYS A 30 -7.66 25.84 1.28
C CYS A 30 -7.84 25.01 -0.01
N PRO A 31 -8.70 25.45 -0.94
CA PRO A 31 -8.89 24.77 -2.21
C PRO A 31 -7.60 24.76 -3.04
N LEU A 32 -7.26 23.62 -3.64
CA LEU A 32 -6.06 23.50 -4.46
C LEU A 32 -6.15 24.36 -5.72
N SER A 33 -5.09 25.12 -5.97
CA SER A 33 -4.91 25.78 -7.26
C SER A 33 -4.67 24.76 -8.39
N VAL A 34 -4.98 25.14 -9.63
CA VAL A 34 -4.76 24.30 -10.82
C VAL A 34 -3.29 23.87 -10.93
N LYS A 35 -2.36 24.79 -10.68
CA LYS A 35 -0.91 24.52 -10.71
C LYS A 35 -0.48 23.50 -9.66
N ALA A 36 -1.07 23.56 -8.46
CA ALA A 36 -0.77 22.61 -7.40
C ALA A 36 -1.29 21.20 -7.74
N ARG A 37 -2.47 21.09 -8.36
CA ARG A 37 -2.99 19.81 -8.86
C ARG A 37 -2.11 19.23 -9.97
N GLU A 38 -1.65 20.07 -10.89
CA GLU A 38 -0.71 19.66 -11.94
C GLU A 38 0.61 19.13 -11.35
N HIS A 39 1.17 19.84 -10.37
CA HIS A 39 2.38 19.41 -9.66
C HIS A 39 2.21 18.03 -9.00
N ILE A 40 1.13 17.85 -8.22
CA ILE A 40 0.82 16.55 -7.58
C ILE A 40 0.66 15.44 -8.63
N ARG A 41 0.02 15.74 -9.76
CA ARG A 41 -0.15 14.77 -10.86
C ARG A 41 1.19 14.37 -11.47
N GLU A 42 2.08 15.32 -11.69
CA GLU A 42 3.42 15.06 -12.24
C GLU A 42 4.27 14.22 -11.28
N GLU A 43 4.25 14.54 -9.99
CA GLU A 43 4.93 13.75 -8.95
C GLU A 43 4.38 12.32 -8.87
N PHE A 44 3.06 12.16 -8.91
CA PHE A 44 2.41 10.86 -8.95
C PHE A 44 2.88 10.04 -10.17
N LEU A 45 2.82 10.63 -11.37
CA LEU A 45 3.27 9.97 -12.59
C LEU A 45 4.77 9.63 -12.56
N ALA A 46 5.61 10.49 -11.97
CA ALA A 46 7.04 10.24 -11.79
C ALA A 46 7.32 9.08 -10.80
N SER A 47 6.43 8.86 -9.83
CA SER A 47 6.53 7.77 -8.85
C SER A 47 6.05 6.41 -9.36
N ARG A 48 5.21 6.40 -10.41
CA ARG A 48 4.51 5.23 -10.97
C ARG A 48 5.41 4.04 -11.34
N GLY A 49 6.70 4.26 -11.57
CA GLY A 49 7.69 3.22 -11.89
C GLY A 49 8.73 2.93 -10.79
N LYS A 50 8.68 3.62 -9.64
CA LYS A 50 9.70 3.49 -8.58
C LYS A 50 9.31 2.55 -7.44
N ALA A 51 8.12 1.96 -7.51
CA ALA A 51 7.61 1.04 -6.49
C ALA A 51 8.11 -0.41 -6.66
N GLU A 52 9.25 -0.62 -7.31
CA GLU A 52 10.01 -1.84 -7.08
C GLU A 52 10.61 -1.72 -5.69
N LEU A 53 9.80 -2.07 -4.67
CA LEU A 53 10.30 -2.29 -3.34
C LEU A 53 11.43 -3.30 -3.49
N LYS A 54 12.67 -2.86 -3.29
CA LYS A 54 13.81 -3.76 -3.13
C LYS A 54 13.53 -4.59 -1.88
N THR A 55 12.73 -5.64 -2.03
CA THR A 55 12.56 -6.67 -1.03
C THR A 55 13.95 -7.23 -0.85
N ARG A 56 14.59 -6.89 0.27
CA ARG A 56 15.83 -7.55 0.65
C ARG A 56 15.52 -9.05 0.56
N PRO A 57 16.27 -9.83 -0.24
CA PRO A 57 15.97 -11.24 -0.36
C PRO A 57 15.97 -11.81 1.05
N TYR A 58 14.87 -12.47 1.42
CA TYR A 58 14.78 -13.13 2.71
C TYR A 58 15.94 -14.12 2.81
N HIS A 59 16.92 -13.79 3.64
CA HIS A 59 18.05 -14.68 3.86
C HIS A 59 17.56 -15.81 4.76
N ARG A 60 17.10 -16.90 4.12
CA ARG A 60 16.69 -18.13 4.80
C ARG A 60 17.94 -18.78 5.40
N ARG A 61 18.22 -18.50 6.68
CA ARG A 61 19.27 -19.15 7.49
C ARG A 61 18.88 -20.60 7.85
N TYR A 62 18.44 -21.40 6.88
CA TYR A 62 18.14 -22.81 7.13
C TYR A 62 18.59 -23.66 5.95
N THR A 63 19.82 -24.17 6.07
CA THR A 63 20.42 -25.18 5.20
C THR A 63 20.52 -26.48 5.99
N GLY A 64 19.58 -27.40 5.74
CA GLY A 64 19.76 -28.83 6.03
C GLY A 64 19.75 -29.26 7.49
N SER A 65 18.58 -29.70 7.95
CA SER A 65 18.39 -31.04 8.53
C SER A 65 16.88 -31.28 8.59
N ASP A 66 16.45 -32.52 8.36
CA ASP A 66 15.05 -32.99 8.38
C ASP A 66 14.42 -32.93 9.79
N THR A 67 15.04 -32.15 10.68
CA THR A 67 14.66 -31.90 12.06
C THR A 67 14.39 -30.41 12.23
N ALA A 68 13.55 -29.86 11.34
CA ALA A 68 12.98 -28.54 11.60
C ALA A 68 12.24 -28.63 12.95
N PRO A 69 12.53 -27.78 13.95
CA PRO A 69 11.73 -27.75 15.15
C PRO A 69 10.30 -27.45 14.72
N THR A 70 9.42 -28.43 14.81
CA THR A 70 8.01 -28.26 14.48
C THR A 70 7.52 -27.19 15.43
N PHE A 71 7.32 -25.97 14.92
CA PHE A 71 6.78 -24.89 15.71
C PHE A 71 5.36 -25.30 16.11
N GLN A 72 5.23 -25.80 17.33
CA GLN A 72 3.95 -26.09 17.94
C GLN A 72 3.59 -24.90 18.80
N TRP A 73 2.75 -24.04 18.26
CA TRP A 73 2.16 -22.96 19.05
C TRP A 73 1.37 -23.58 20.19
N LYS A 74 1.76 -23.29 21.43
CA LYS A 74 1.00 -23.64 22.63
C LYS A 74 0.33 -22.36 23.15
N PRO A 75 -1.00 -22.32 23.29
CA PRO A 75 -1.66 -21.19 23.92
C PRO A 75 -1.12 -21.01 25.35
N ALA A 76 -0.84 -19.77 25.74
CA ALA A 76 -0.30 -19.42 27.06
C ALA A 76 -1.29 -19.60 28.22
N GLY A 77 -2.40 -20.32 28.01
CA GLY A 77 -3.45 -20.52 29.00
C GLY A 77 -4.60 -21.39 28.49
N PRO A 78 -5.53 -21.77 29.38
CA PRO A 78 -6.69 -22.59 29.02
C PRO A 78 -7.58 -21.85 28.02
N MET A 79 -7.96 -22.53 26.94
CA MET A 79 -8.91 -22.00 25.96
C MET A 79 -10.25 -21.71 26.64
N ARG A 80 -10.71 -20.46 26.55
CA ARG A 80 -12.05 -20.10 27.02
C ARG A 80 -13.10 -20.66 26.07
N PRO A 81 -14.22 -21.21 26.56
CA PRO A 81 -15.28 -21.68 25.69
C PRO A 81 -15.90 -20.51 24.93
N ILE A 82 -16.07 -20.68 23.62
CA ILE A 82 -16.82 -19.73 22.78
C ILE A 82 -18.28 -19.82 23.22
N ARG A 83 -18.87 -18.69 23.65
CA ARG A 83 -20.28 -18.64 24.03
C ARG A 83 -21.13 -19.03 22.83
N LYS A 84 -21.95 -20.07 22.97
CA LYS A 84 -22.97 -20.41 21.97
C LYS A 84 -23.99 -19.28 21.99
N VAL A 85 -24.22 -18.65 20.84
CA VAL A 85 -25.38 -17.77 20.64
C VAL A 85 -26.57 -18.71 20.44
N GLU A 86 -27.51 -18.70 21.38
CA GLU A 86 -28.79 -19.38 21.21
C GLU A 86 -29.60 -18.63 20.13
N LYS A 87 -30.17 -19.39 19.20
CA LYS A 87 -30.98 -18.90 18.08
C LYS A 87 -32.40 -18.62 18.50
#